data_AF-A0A536CBB7-F1
#
_entry.id   AF-A0A536CBB7-F1
#
_cell.length_a   1.000
_cell.length_b   1.000
_cell.length_c   1.000
_cell.angle_alpha   90.00
_cell.angle_beta   90.00
_cell.angle_gamma   90.00
#
_symmetry.space_group_name_H-M   'P 1'
#
loop_
_entity.id
_entity.type
_entity.pdbx_description
1 polymer ?
#
loop_
_entity_poly.entity_id
_entity_poly.type
_entity_poly.pdbx_seq_one_letter_code
_entity_poly.pdbx_strand_id
1 'polypeptide(L)'
;MSEVRMRDYGTLANALFGGGVGVPGASVPSTVSWDLRWHGVTGSATTVNATLPFRLNYKTTGAHLDWSMSSGERSFRSNPGGQTTVVAFIGEERNGVFFNSSDDEDKDADDD
;
A
#
# COMPACT_ATOMS: atom_id res chain seq x y z
N MET A 1 18.21 6.37 -1.81
CA MET A 1 16.94 7.11 -1.87
C MET A 1 16.51 7.18 -3.32
N SER A 2 15.34 6.62 -3.67
CA SER A 2 14.84 6.62 -5.05
C SER A 2 13.89 7.79 -5.27
N GLU A 3 14.07 8.54 -6.35
CA GLU A 3 13.16 9.62 -6.73
C GLU A 3 12.06 9.09 -7.67
N VAL A 4 10.81 9.40 -7.36
CA VAL A 4 9.67 9.02 -8.18
C VAL A 4 8.94 10.28 -8.62
N ARG A 5 8.77 10.42 -9.94
CA ARG A 5 7.94 11.48 -10.52
C ARG A 5 6.48 11.20 -10.24
N MET A 6 5.79 12.18 -9.70
CA MET A 6 4.39 12.07 -9.32
C MET A 6 3.61 13.30 -9.79
N ARG A 7 2.28 13.17 -9.81
CA ARG A 7 1.37 14.28 -10.05
C ARG A 7 0.86 14.77 -8.70
N ASP A 8 1.06 16.04 -8.41
CA ASP A 8 0.47 16.69 -7.25
C ASP A 8 -0.87 17.31 -7.64
N TYR A 9 -1.94 16.75 -7.07
CA TYR A 9 -3.31 17.20 -7.29
C TYR A 9 -3.78 18.19 -6.21
N GLY A 10 -2.95 18.53 -5.23
CA GLY A 10 -3.24 19.44 -4.12
C GLY A 10 -4.22 18.91 -3.06
N THR A 11 -5.25 18.15 -3.47
CA THR A 11 -6.24 17.56 -2.56
C THR A 11 -6.64 16.15 -2.99
N LEU A 12 -7.03 15.32 -2.03
CA LEU A 12 -7.58 13.98 -2.31
C LEU A 12 -8.85 14.07 -3.18
N ALA A 13 -9.71 15.05 -2.92
CA ALA A 13 -10.92 15.26 -3.71
C ALA A 13 -10.59 15.54 -5.19
N ASN A 14 -9.61 16.40 -5.48
CA ASN A 14 -9.19 16.65 -6.87
C ASN A 14 -8.50 15.42 -7.50
N ALA A 15 -7.71 14.67 -6.71
CA ALA A 15 -7.04 13.46 -7.18
C ALA A 15 -8.01 12.35 -7.59
N LEU A 16 -9.16 12.23 -6.92
CA LEU A 16 -10.14 11.15 -7.14
C LEU A 16 -11.34 11.58 -8.00
N PHE A 17 -11.73 12.85 -7.96
CA PHE A 17 -13.00 13.34 -8.50
C PHE A 17 -12.87 14.61 -9.35
N GLY A 18 -11.66 15.16 -9.53
CA GLY A 18 -11.47 16.48 -10.15
C GLY A 18 -11.91 16.58 -11.61
N GLY A 19 -11.95 15.46 -12.35
CA GLY A 19 -12.50 15.35 -13.70
C GLY A 19 -13.75 14.47 -13.78
N GLY A 20 -14.34 14.07 -12.65
CA GLY A 20 -15.36 13.02 -12.55
C GLY A 20 -14.88 11.84 -11.70
N VAL A 21 -15.79 10.90 -11.36
CA VAL A 21 -15.47 9.75 -10.48
C VAL A 21 -14.37 8.88 -11.09
N GLY A 22 -13.25 8.75 -10.37
CA GLY A 22 -12.08 8.00 -10.82
C GLY A 22 -11.23 8.74 -11.86
N VAL A 23 -11.60 9.97 -12.22
CA VAL A 23 -10.87 10.80 -13.17
C VAL A 23 -10.18 11.93 -12.40
N PRO A 24 -8.84 11.90 -12.30
CA PRO A 24 -8.11 12.97 -11.63
C PRO A 24 -8.29 14.31 -12.36
N GLY A 25 -8.37 15.40 -11.60
CA GLY A 25 -8.37 16.75 -12.15
C GLY A 25 -6.99 17.24 -12.57
N ALA A 26 -6.84 18.55 -12.73
CA ALA A 26 -5.56 19.17 -13.05
C ALA A 26 -4.49 18.88 -11.98
N SER A 27 -3.24 18.71 -12.40
CA SER A 27 -2.09 18.47 -11.52
C SER A 27 -0.89 19.30 -11.90
N VAL A 28 0.06 19.39 -10.99
CA VAL A 28 1.41 19.91 -11.26
C VAL A 28 2.46 18.79 -11.12
N PRO A 29 3.59 18.88 -11.85
CA PRO A 29 4.68 17.93 -11.67
C PRO A 29 5.27 18.00 -10.27
N SER A 30 5.50 16.84 -9.65
CA SER A 30 6.19 16.72 -8.38
C SER A 30 7.18 15.55 -8.40
N THR A 31 8.14 15.59 -7.47
CA THR A 31 9.07 14.49 -7.21
C THR A 31 9.03 14.16 -5.74
N VAL A 32 8.94 12.87 -5.42
CA VAL A 32 9.01 12.39 -4.04
C VAL A 32 10.08 11.32 -3.92
N SER A 33 10.79 11.34 -2.81
CA SER A 33 11.87 10.42 -2.52
C SER A 33 11.68 9.85 -1.13
N TRP A 34 11.90 8.54 -0.98
CA TRP A 34 11.80 7.83 0.31
C TRP A 34 13.04 6.98 0.55
N ASP A 35 13.39 6.85 1.82
CA ASP A 35 14.39 5.93 2.36
C ASP A 35 13.80 5.28 3.61
N LEU A 36 13.36 4.02 3.46
CA LEU A 36 12.74 3.24 4.52
C LEU A 36 13.72 2.19 5.02
N ARG A 37 13.99 2.21 6.33
CA ARG A 37 14.96 1.33 6.99
C ARG A 37 14.28 0.56 8.10
N TRP A 38 14.06 -0.72 7.87
CA TRP A 38 13.66 -1.67 8.91
C TRP A 38 14.87 -2.08 9.74
N HIS A 39 14.67 -2.23 11.04
CA HIS A 39 15.72 -2.63 11.97
C HIS A 39 15.13 -3.29 13.21
N GLY A 40 15.95 -4.01 13.98
CA GLY A 40 15.57 -4.57 15.27
C GLY A 40 14.33 -5.45 15.21
N VAL A 41 14.47 -6.72 14.82
CA VAL A 41 13.37 -7.68 14.91
C VAL A 41 12.93 -7.80 16.37
N THR A 42 11.67 -7.50 16.63
CA THR A 42 11.06 -7.54 17.97
C THR A 42 10.20 -8.78 18.20
N GLY A 43 9.86 -9.51 17.15
CA GLY A 43 9.00 -10.69 17.25
C GLY A 43 8.74 -11.37 15.91
N SER A 44 8.04 -12.50 15.98
CA SER A 44 7.45 -13.18 14.82
C SER A 44 6.07 -13.70 15.16
N ALA A 45 5.20 -13.74 14.17
CA ALA A 45 3.90 -14.36 14.27
C ALA A 45 3.44 -14.89 12.91
N THR A 46 2.37 -15.68 12.96
CA THR A 46 1.63 -16.18 11.80
C THR A 46 0.17 -15.83 11.99
N THR A 47 -0.47 -15.33 10.94
CA THR A 47 -1.92 -15.12 10.88
C THR A 47 -2.49 -15.97 9.75
N VAL A 48 -3.59 -16.66 10.03
CA VAL A 48 -4.33 -17.48 9.05
C VAL A 48 -5.79 -17.05 9.11
N ASN A 49 -6.39 -16.82 7.94
CA ASN A 49 -7.83 -16.62 7.81
C ASN A 49 -8.37 -17.72 6.89
N ALA A 50 -9.24 -18.58 7.44
CA ALA A 50 -9.84 -19.66 6.66
C ALA A 50 -11.03 -19.17 5.81
N THR A 51 -11.70 -18.10 6.20
CA THR A 51 -12.83 -17.49 5.48
C THR A 51 -12.37 -16.76 4.23
N LEU A 52 -11.27 -16.01 4.33
CA LEU A 52 -10.58 -15.37 3.22
C LEU A 52 -9.22 -16.06 3.12
N PRO A 53 -9.03 -17.10 2.27
CA PRO A 53 -8.03 -18.16 2.43
C PRO A 53 -6.55 -17.73 2.37
N PHE A 54 -6.13 -16.77 3.20
CA PHE A 54 -4.80 -16.20 3.23
C PHE A 54 -4.03 -16.68 4.46
N ARG A 55 -2.70 -16.70 4.30
CA ARG A 55 -1.74 -16.94 5.37
C ARG A 55 -0.62 -15.92 5.28
N LEU A 56 -0.33 -15.27 6.41
CA LEU A 56 0.76 -14.32 6.56
C LEU A 56 1.73 -14.84 7.61
N ASN A 57 3.00 -15.01 7.25
CA ASN A 57 4.09 -15.19 8.20
C ASN A 57 4.87 -13.87 8.27
N TYR A 58 5.09 -13.31 9.46
CA TYR A 58 5.72 -12.00 9.56
C TYR A 58 6.65 -11.85 10.76
N LYS A 59 7.59 -10.91 10.63
CA LYS A 59 8.48 -10.43 11.68
C LYS A 59 8.08 -9.01 12.04
N THR A 60 7.85 -8.73 13.32
CA THR A 60 7.68 -7.35 13.79
C THR A 60 9.05 -6.72 13.96
N THR A 61 9.15 -5.43 13.64
CA THR A 61 10.42 -4.68 13.57
C THR A 61 10.22 -3.24 14.05
N GLY A 62 11.31 -2.53 14.32
CA GLY A 62 11.33 -1.07 14.22
C GLY A 62 11.48 -0.63 12.75
N ALA A 63 11.08 0.60 12.45
CA ALA A 63 11.30 1.21 11.14
C ALA A 63 11.52 2.71 11.25
N HIS A 64 12.38 3.24 10.38
CA HIS A 64 12.64 4.66 10.21
C HIS A 64 12.39 5.06 8.76
N LEU A 65 11.64 6.15 8.53
CA LEU A 65 11.34 6.65 7.19
C LEU A 65 11.86 8.07 7.03
N ASP A 66 12.83 8.27 6.14
CA ASP A 66 13.15 9.60 5.64
C ASP A 66 12.45 9.83 4.31
N TRP A 67 11.80 10.98 4.14
CA TRP A 67 11.16 11.34 2.89
C TRP A 67 11.33 12.81 2.55
N SER A 68 11.29 13.11 1.25
CA SER A 68 11.28 14.48 0.73
C SER A 68 10.38 14.61 -0.47
N MET A 69 9.76 15.77 -0.64
CA MET A 69 8.93 16.12 -1.79
C MET A 69 9.37 17.47 -2.36
N SER A 70 9.31 17.62 -3.68
CA SER A 70 9.33 18.90 -4.38
C SER A 70 8.12 19.03 -5.32
N SER A 71 7.49 20.19 -5.36
CA SER A 71 6.35 20.52 -6.22
C SER A 71 6.37 22.01 -6.55
N GLY A 72 6.69 22.35 -7.81
CA GLY A 72 7.01 23.73 -8.19
C GLY A 72 8.14 24.31 -7.35
N GLU A 73 7.89 25.46 -6.73
CA GLU A 73 8.85 26.14 -5.82
C GLU A 73 8.81 25.63 -4.36
N ARG A 74 7.90 24.69 -4.05
CA ARG A 74 7.72 24.19 -2.68
C ARG A 74 8.51 22.91 -2.47
N SER A 75 9.08 22.76 -1.27
CA SER A 75 9.76 21.53 -0.86
C SER A 75 9.42 21.17 0.59
N PHE A 76 9.20 19.88 0.84
CA PHE A 76 8.93 19.33 2.16
C PHE A 76 9.92 18.21 2.47
N ARG A 77 10.25 18.01 3.75
CA ARG A 77 11.08 16.91 4.23
C ARG A 77 10.54 16.37 5.55
N SER A 78 10.74 15.07 5.78
CA SER A 78 10.48 14.44 7.07
C SER A 78 11.33 15.08 8.18
N ASN A 79 10.78 15.11 9.39
CA ASN A 79 11.58 15.31 10.59
C ASN A 79 12.10 13.94 11.07
N PRO A 80 13.41 13.66 11.02
CA PRO A 80 13.95 12.37 11.43
C PRO A 80 13.91 12.16 12.95
N GLY A 81 14.00 13.21 13.76
CA GLY A 81 14.18 13.09 15.22
C GLY A 81 12.91 12.81 16.03
N GLY A 82 11.73 12.78 15.42
CA GLY A 82 10.43 12.72 16.10
C GLY A 82 9.52 11.58 15.65
N GLN A 83 10.08 10.51 15.07
CA GLN A 83 9.28 9.41 14.53
C GLN A 83 9.06 8.33 15.60
N THR A 84 7.79 7.91 15.73
CA THR A 84 7.40 6.76 16.54
C THR A 84 6.90 5.67 15.61
N THR A 85 7.50 4.48 15.66
CA THR A 85 6.97 3.31 14.95
C THR A 85 5.69 2.83 15.65
N VAL A 86 4.54 2.99 14.99
CA VAL A 86 3.26 2.43 15.49
C VAL A 86 3.15 0.95 15.13
N VAL A 87 3.42 0.61 13.86
CA VAL A 87 3.49 -0.76 13.34
C VAL A 87 4.56 -0.82 12.25
N ALA A 88 5.41 -1.83 12.30
CA ALA A 88 6.28 -2.21 11.19
C ALA A 88 6.50 -3.73 11.22
N PHE A 89 6.24 -4.38 10.09
CA PHE A 89 6.54 -5.78 9.91
C PHE A 89 7.01 -6.06 8.49
N ILE A 90 7.84 -7.10 8.37
CA ILE A 90 8.24 -7.69 7.09
C ILE A 90 7.64 -9.09 7.08
N GLY A 91 6.89 -9.42 6.04
CA GLY A 91 6.20 -10.70 5.98
C GLY A 91 6.09 -11.25 4.56
N GLU A 92 5.84 -12.55 4.53
CA GLU A 92 5.49 -13.30 3.34
C GLU A 92 4.00 -13.65 3.44
N GLU A 93 3.23 -13.15 2.48
CA GLU A 93 1.81 -13.44 2.35
C GLU A 93 1.58 -14.44 1.22
N ARG A 94 0.83 -15.49 1.51
CA ARG A 94 0.18 -16.30 0.49
C ARG A 94 -1.29 -15.87 0.42
N ASN A 95 -1.65 -15.19 -0.66
CA ASN A 95 -3.05 -14.94 -0.98
C ASN A 95 -3.73 -16.25 -1.35
N GLY A 96 -4.90 -16.47 -0.76
CA GLY A 96 -5.77 -17.57 -1.15
C GLY A 96 -6.25 -17.41 -2.59
N VAL A 97 -6.78 -18.50 -3.15
CA VAL A 97 -7.46 -18.45 -4.45
C VAL A 97 -8.46 -17.30 -4.40
N PHE A 98 -8.24 -16.25 -5.19
CA PHE A 98 -9.07 -15.06 -5.23
C PHE A 98 -10.48 -15.49 -5.58
N PHE A 99 -11.35 -15.55 -4.57
CA PHE A 99 -12.77 -15.90 -4.68
C PHE A 99 -12.96 -17.28 -5.34
N ASN A 100 -13.30 -18.30 -4.55
CA ASN A 100 -13.91 -19.51 -5.13
C ASN A 100 -15.07 -19.04 -6.00
N SER A 101 -14.94 -19.14 -7.32
CA SER A 101 -16.05 -19.06 -8.24
C SER A 101 -16.90 -20.31 -8.00
N SER A 102 -17.77 -20.26 -7.00
CA SER A 102 -18.93 -21.14 -6.97
C SER A 102 -19.99 -20.62 -7.94
N ASP A 103 -19.58 -20.35 -9.17
CA ASP A 103 -20.44 -19.92 -10.29
C ASP A 103 -20.39 -20.94 -11.45
N ASP A 104 -19.95 -22.18 -11.17
CA ASP A 104 -20.04 -23.31 -12.10
C ASP A 104 -20.76 -24.52 -11.45
N GLU A 105 -21.62 -24.30 -10.45
CA GLU A 105 -22.67 -25.25 -10.07
C GLU A 105 -23.98 -24.83 -10.76
N ASP A 106 -24.06 -25.04 -12.08
CA ASP A 106 -25.31 -25.13 -12.85
C ASP A 106 -24.96 -25.23 -14.34
N LYS A 107 -24.58 -26.42 -14.83
CA LYS A 107 -24.93 -27.01 -16.15
C LYS A 107 -24.41 -28.45 -16.16
N ASP A 108 -25.33 -29.41 -16.14
CA ASP A 108 -25.23 -30.80 -16.65
C ASP A 108 -26.16 -31.72 -15.83
N ALA A 109 -27.34 -31.21 -15.46
CA ALA A 109 -28.51 -32.05 -15.26
C ALA A 109 -29.26 -32.12 -16.61
N ASP A 110 -29.57 -33.37 -16.98
CA ASP A 110 -30.43 -33.81 -18.09
C ASP A 110 -29.78 -33.93 -19.48
N ASP A 111 -29.28 -35.13 -19.78
CA ASP A 111 -29.65 -35.83 -21.02
C ASP A 111 -29.43 -37.35 -20.84
N ASP A 112 -30.51 -38.07 -20.51
CA ASP A 112 -30.64 -39.55 -20.65
C ASP A 112 -32.08 -39.88 -21.06
#